data_AF-A0A9E6D622-F1
#
_entry.id   AF-A0A9E6D622-F1
#
_cell.length_a   1.000
_cell.length_b   1.000
_cell.length_c   1.000
_cell.angle_alpha   90.00
_cell.angle_beta   90.00
_cell.angle_gamma   90.00
#
_symmetry.space_group_name_H-M   'P 1'
#
loop_
_entity.id
_entity.type
_entity.pdbx_description
1 polymer ?
#
loop_
_entity_poly.entity_id
_entity_poly.type
_entity_poly.pdbx_seq_one_letter_code
_entity_poly.pdbx_strand_id
1 'polypeptide(L)'
;MSVQEQVLEEVSLKTKETKNNEIVLYNDEVNSFDHVIDCLIATCGHEPLQAEQCSLIVHYNGKCTVKTGELKDLKIQCTKLLEAGLSAEII
;
A
#
# COMPACT_ATOMS: atom_id res chain seq x y z
N MET A 1 38.86 -14.05 16.73
CA MET A 1 37.80 -13.93 15.70
C MET A 1 36.99 -12.70 16.11
N SER A 2 37.31 -11.50 15.60
CA SER A 2 36.87 -10.96 14.29
C SER A 2 35.33 -10.86 14.27
N VAL A 3 34.62 -9.73 14.22
CA VAL A 3 34.82 -8.30 13.88
C VAL A 3 33.61 -7.57 14.52
N GLN A 4 33.81 -6.65 15.48
CA GLN A 4 33.53 -5.20 15.37
C GLN A 4 32.27 -4.79 14.58
N GLU A 5 31.21 -4.51 15.35
CA GLU A 5 30.27 -3.37 15.27
C GLU A 5 30.40 -2.43 14.06
N GLN A 6 29.39 -2.37 13.18
CA GLN A 6 29.29 -1.33 12.15
C GLN A 6 27.84 -0.85 11.96
N VAL A 7 27.58 0.30 12.61
CA VAL A 7 26.81 1.48 12.15
C VAL A 7 25.35 1.26 11.76
N LEU A 8 24.46 1.56 12.72
CA LEU A 8 23.11 2.03 12.44
C LEU A 8 23.23 3.40 11.77
N GLU A 9 23.08 3.47 10.45
CA GLU A 9 22.99 4.73 9.73
C GLU A 9 21.71 5.47 10.18
N GLU A 10 21.87 6.45 11.06
CA GLU A 10 20.86 7.47 11.33
C GLU A 10 20.70 8.32 10.06
N VAL A 11 19.82 7.85 9.16
CA VAL A 11 19.41 8.63 7.99
C VAL A 11 18.62 9.85 8.46
N SER A 12 19.33 10.96 8.65
CA SER A 12 18.76 12.27 8.93
C SER A 12 18.07 12.82 7.67
N LEU A 13 16.86 12.34 7.39
CA LEU A 13 16.02 12.87 6.31
C LEU A 13 15.38 14.19 6.75
N LYS A 14 16.11 15.29 6.55
CA LYS A 14 15.51 16.62 6.39
C LYS A 14 14.63 16.61 5.13
N THR A 15 13.39 16.17 5.25
CA THR A 15 12.42 16.23 4.15
C THR A 15 11.29 17.17 4.55
N LYS A 16 10.99 18.13 3.67
CA LYS A 16 9.81 18.99 3.76
C LYS A 16 8.63 18.15 4.24
N GLU A 17 7.85 18.67 5.20
CA GLU A 17 6.55 18.14 5.62
C GLU A 17 5.59 18.17 4.43
N THR A 18 5.87 17.36 3.42
CA THR A 18 4.93 16.99 2.39
C THR A 18 4.04 16.04 3.14
N LYS A 19 2.80 16.48 3.43
CA LYS A 19 1.78 15.60 3.99
C LYS A 19 1.61 14.46 3.00
N ASN A 20 2.34 13.37 3.24
CA ASN A 20 2.25 12.20 2.40
C ASN A 20 0.90 11.58 2.71
N ASN A 21 0.06 11.57 1.70
CA ASN A 21 -1.21 10.89 1.78
C ASN A 21 -0.97 9.39 1.57
N GLU A 22 -1.90 8.58 2.03
CA GLU A 22 -1.81 7.14 1.88
C GLU A 22 -3.14 6.54 1.45
N ILE A 23 -3.09 5.58 0.52
CA ILE A 23 -4.25 4.80 0.12
C ILE A 23 -4.35 3.62 1.08
N VAL A 24 -5.45 3.58 1.81
CA VAL A 24 -5.84 2.47 2.66
C VAL A 24 -6.91 1.67 1.94
N LEU A 25 -6.63 0.39 1.71
CA LEU A 25 -7.58 -0.59 1.22
C LEU A 25 -8.27 -1.24 2.41
N TYR A 26 -9.59 -1.36 2.36
CA TYR A 26 -10.43 -1.97 3.39
C TYR A 26 -10.95 -3.31 2.89
N ASN A 27 -11.10 -4.23 3.83
CA ASN A 27 -11.69 -5.52 3.54
C ASN A 27 -13.18 -5.33 3.24
N ASP A 28 -13.65 -6.00 2.20
CA ASP A 28 -15.06 -6.10 1.89
C ASP A 28 -15.45 -7.59 1.85
N GLU A 29 -16.73 -7.88 2.01
CA GLU A 29 -17.25 -9.26 2.05
C GLU A 29 -17.66 -9.78 0.67
N VAL A 30 -17.41 -9.01 -0.40
CA VAL A 30 -17.95 -9.25 -1.74
C VAL A 30 -16.87 -9.72 -2.71
N ASN A 31 -15.66 -9.18 -2.60
CA ASN A 31 -14.54 -9.43 -3.49
C ASN A 31 -13.69 -10.63 -3.01
N SER A 32 -13.27 -11.46 -3.97
CA SER A 32 -12.36 -12.58 -3.72
C SER A 32 -10.91 -12.10 -3.63
N PHE A 33 -10.06 -12.85 -2.93
CA PHE A 33 -8.62 -12.53 -2.80
C PHE A 33 -7.93 -12.35 -4.15
N ASP A 34 -8.15 -13.25 -5.11
CA ASP A 34 -7.57 -13.13 -6.47
C ASP A 34 -7.96 -11.80 -7.14
N HIS A 35 -9.22 -11.37 -7.00
CA HIS A 35 -9.68 -10.09 -7.56
C HIS A 35 -8.95 -8.90 -6.93
N VAL A 36 -8.77 -8.92 -5.60
CA VAL A 36 -8.02 -7.88 -4.89
C VAL A 36 -6.56 -7.85 -5.37
N ILE A 37 -5.93 -9.01 -5.51
CA ILE A 37 -4.54 -9.16 -5.94
C ILE A 37 -4.37 -8.61 -7.37
N ASP A 38 -5.20 -9.04 -8.31
CA ASP A 38 -5.16 -8.59 -9.70
C ASP A 38 -5.37 -7.07 -9.81
N CYS A 39 -6.29 -6.52 -9.03
CA CYS A 39 -6.54 -5.08 -9.00
C CYS A 39 -5.34 -4.29 -8.47
N LEU A 40 -4.66 -4.80 -7.42
CA LEU A 40 -3.46 -4.18 -6.86
C LEU A 40 -2.29 -4.21 -7.84
N ILE A 41 -2.11 -5.31 -8.58
CA ILE A 41 -1.09 -5.43 -9.63
C ILE A 41 -1.40 -4.44 -10.76
N ALA A 42 -2.63 -4.44 -11.29
CA ALA A 42 -3.01 -3.60 -12.43
C ALA A 42 -3.03 -2.10 -12.12
N THR A 43 -3.46 -1.72 -10.91
CA THR A 43 -3.68 -0.32 -10.54
C THR A 43 -2.46 0.31 -9.87
N CYS A 44 -1.90 -0.39 -8.88
CA CYS A 44 -0.80 0.12 -8.08
C CYS A 44 0.57 -0.30 -8.61
N GLY A 45 0.61 -1.28 -9.54
CA GLY A 45 1.84 -1.83 -10.09
C GLY A 45 2.57 -2.75 -9.11
N HIS A 46 1.84 -3.38 -8.19
CA HIS A 46 2.44 -4.26 -7.19
C HIS A 46 2.97 -5.54 -7.83
N GLU A 47 4.04 -6.09 -7.28
CA GLU A 47 4.41 -7.47 -7.60
C GLU A 47 3.38 -8.46 -7.03
N PRO A 48 3.20 -9.64 -7.66
CA PRO A 48 2.20 -10.62 -7.23
C PRO A 48 2.31 -10.97 -5.73
N LEU A 49 3.54 -11.19 -5.25
CA LEU A 49 3.80 -11.51 -3.84
C LEU A 49 3.39 -10.37 -2.90
N GLN A 50 3.62 -9.12 -3.29
CA GLN A 50 3.24 -7.95 -2.49
C GLN A 50 1.72 -7.77 -2.46
N ALA A 51 1.07 -7.94 -3.61
CA ALA A 51 -0.37 -7.89 -3.71
C ALA A 51 -1.03 -9.01 -2.88
N GLU A 52 -0.49 -10.22 -2.91
CA GLU A 52 -0.93 -11.34 -2.06
C GLU A 52 -0.80 -10.99 -0.57
N GLN A 53 0.38 -10.53 -0.13
CA GLN A 53 0.56 -10.10 1.26
C GLN A 53 -0.41 -8.99 1.66
N CYS A 54 -0.58 -7.97 0.84
CA CYS A 54 -1.56 -6.90 1.10
C CYS A 54 -2.96 -7.48 1.24
N SER A 55 -3.39 -8.38 0.35
CA SER A 55 -4.72 -9.00 0.41
C SER A 55 -4.93 -9.79 1.71
N LEU A 56 -3.92 -10.54 2.17
CA LEU A 56 -3.96 -11.26 3.44
C LEU A 56 -4.03 -10.29 4.63
N ILE A 57 -3.24 -9.22 4.60
CA ILE A 57 -3.24 -8.20 5.65
C ILE A 57 -4.63 -7.54 5.74
N VAL A 58 -5.21 -7.15 4.61
CA VAL A 58 -6.56 -6.58 4.54
C VAL A 58 -7.58 -7.54 5.16
N HIS A 59 -7.54 -8.81 4.77
CA HIS A 59 -8.50 -9.78 5.27
C HIS A 59 -8.43 -9.98 6.79
N TYR A 60 -7.22 -10.10 7.35
CA TYR A 60 -7.05 -10.36 8.78
C TYR A 60 -7.13 -9.09 9.65
N ASN A 61 -6.65 -7.95 9.15
CA ASN A 61 -6.61 -6.69 9.92
C ASN A 61 -7.77 -5.73 9.58
N GLY A 62 -8.60 -6.08 8.60
CA GLY A 62 -9.68 -5.25 8.07
C GLY A 62 -9.22 -4.11 7.16
N LYS A 63 -7.93 -3.75 7.16
CA LYS A 63 -7.35 -2.70 6.33
C LYS A 63 -5.86 -2.89 6.07
N CYS A 64 -5.36 -2.32 4.97
CA CYS A 64 -3.93 -2.29 4.63
C CYS A 64 -3.60 -1.01 3.86
N THR A 65 -2.48 -0.37 4.20
CA THR A 65 -1.94 0.73 3.40
C THR A 65 -1.24 0.15 2.18
N VAL A 66 -1.76 0.44 0.99
CA VAL A 66 -1.24 -0.12 -0.26
C VAL A 66 -0.23 0.80 -0.94
N LYS A 67 -0.35 2.12 -0.76
CA LYS A 67 0.54 3.09 -1.39
C LYS A 67 0.56 4.41 -0.65
N THR A 68 1.72 5.06 -0.60
CA THR A 68 1.91 6.40 -0.03
C THR A 68 2.49 7.35 -1.08
N GLY A 69 2.11 8.62 -1.05
CA GLY A 69 2.55 9.59 -2.06
C GLY A 69 1.79 10.90 -2.08
N GLU A 70 1.87 11.60 -3.20
CA GLU A 70 1.15 12.86 -3.41
C GLU A 70 -0.33 12.60 -3.69
N LEU A 71 -1.21 13.43 -3.11
CA LEU A 71 -2.66 13.32 -3.25
C LEU A 71 -3.13 13.22 -4.72
N LYS A 72 -2.45 13.90 -5.65
CA LYS A 72 -2.85 13.91 -7.07
C LYS A 72 -2.72 12.52 -7.71
N ASP A 73 -1.57 11.87 -7.51
CA ASP A 73 -1.32 10.52 -8.02
C ASP A 73 -2.18 9.48 -7.31
N LEU A 74 -2.28 9.60 -5.98
CA LEU A 74 -3.10 8.69 -5.17
C LEU A 74 -4.57 8.77 -5.54
N LYS A 75 -5.08 9.97 -5.86
CA LYS A 75 -6.48 10.13 -6.30
C LYS A 75 -6.77 9.33 -7.56
N ILE A 76 -5.84 9.29 -8.51
CA ILE A 76 -5.99 8.52 -9.75
C ILE A 76 -6.04 7.01 -9.43
N GLN A 77 -5.13 6.54 -8.58
CA GLN A 77 -5.06 5.13 -8.18
C GLN A 77 -6.26 4.70 -7.35
N CYS A 78 -6.65 5.49 -6.35
CA CYS A 78 -7.81 5.23 -5.52
C CYS A 78 -9.11 5.19 -6.34
N THR A 79 -9.27 6.12 -7.30
CA THR A 79 -10.44 6.10 -8.21
C THR A 79 -10.51 4.78 -8.99
N LYS A 80 -9.39 4.31 -9.54
CA LYS A 80 -9.33 3.02 -10.25
C LYS A 80 -9.66 1.83 -9.35
N LEU A 81 -9.20 1.84 -8.09
CA LEU A 81 -9.55 0.80 -7.12
C LEU A 81 -11.06 0.79 -6.82
N LEU A 82 -11.66 1.97 -6.64
CA LEU A 82 -13.10 2.13 -6.45
C LEU A 82 -13.91 1.67 -7.68
N GLU A 83 -13.44 2.01 -8.90
CA GLU A 83 -14.04 1.56 -10.16
C GLU A 83 -13.94 0.03 -10.35
N ALA A 84 -12.89 -0.58 -9.81
CA ALA A 84 -12.73 -2.04 -9.77
C ALA A 84 -13.61 -2.73 -8.70
N GLY A 85 -14.40 -1.96 -7.95
CA GLY A 85 -15.30 -2.46 -6.92
C GLY A 85 -14.66 -2.70 -5.56
N LEU A 86 -13.44 -2.22 -5.33
CA LEU A 86 -12.74 -2.33 -4.05
C LEU A 86 -13.06 -1.16 -3.12
N SER A 87 -12.98 -1.39 -1.81
CA SER A 87 -13.14 -0.35 -0.81
C SER A 87 -11.80 0.32 -0.49
N ALA A 88 -11.53 1.52 -1.01
CA ALA A 88 -10.28 2.26 -0.77
C ALA A 88 -10.55 3.71 -0.33
N GLU A 89 -9.74 4.23 0.58
CA GLU A 89 -9.78 5.63 1.04
C GLU A 89 -8.37 6.24 1.04
N ILE A 90 -8.29 7.55 0.83
CA ILE A 90 -7.04 8.31 0.99
C ILE A 90 -7.09 9.05 2.31
N ILE A 91 -6.10 8.81 3.19
CA ILE A 91 -5.91 9.54 4.46
C ILE A 91 -4.69 10.45 4.42
#